data_AF-A0A2V2N4B9-F1
#
_entry.id   AF-A0A2V2N4B9-F1
#
_cell.length_a   1.000
_cell.length_b   1.000
_cell.length_c   1.000
_cell.angle_alpha   90.00
_cell.angle_beta   90.00
_cell.angle_gamma   90.00
#
_symmetry.space_group_name_H-M   'P 1'
#
loop_
_entity.id
_entity.type
_entity.pdbx_description
1 polymer ?
#
loop_
_entity_poly.entity_id
_entity_poly.type
_entity_poly.pdbx_seq_one_letter_code
_entity_poly.pdbx_strand_id
1 'polypeptide(L)'
;MARQCQICISKHCEEINRALLAGESNRSIASKYGFDHNAVQRHRKHIPAVLAKAKEVMEITKSDDLLEQTRDLLNQAQSITDEARKAGDLRTAVSGIGQIKNILELLMKVNLEMARMAEAKGTGESRGPIQFVQMAVQQRDD
;
A
#
# COMPACT_ATOMS: atom_id res chain seq x y z
N MET A 1 -5.32 7.69 38.02
CA MET A 1 -4.56 7.03 36.93
C MET A 1 -5.51 6.19 36.10
N ALA A 2 -5.56 6.39 34.78
CA ALA A 2 -6.42 5.60 33.91
C ALA A 2 -5.89 4.15 33.82
N ARG A 3 -6.75 3.16 34.05
CA ARG A 3 -6.38 1.73 33.91
C ARG A 3 -6.02 1.46 32.45
N GLN A 4 -4.82 0.91 32.21
CA GLN A 4 -4.42 0.44 30.89
C GLN A 4 -5.40 -0.63 30.38
N CYS A 5 -5.81 -0.52 29.11
CA CYS A 5 -6.72 -1.48 28.51
C CYS A 5 -6.01 -2.82 28.30
N GLN A 6 -6.49 -3.86 28.98
CA GLN A 6 -5.91 -5.20 28.91
C GLN A 6 -6.00 -5.81 27.51
N ILE A 7 -7.02 -5.44 26.72
CA ILE A 7 -7.16 -5.90 25.33
C ILE A 7 -6.09 -5.27 24.43
N CYS A 8 -5.77 -3.98 24.62
CA CYS A 8 -4.72 -3.29 23.87
C CYS A 8 -3.32 -3.91 24.06
N ILE A 9 -3.05 -4.49 25.23
CA ILE A 9 -1.75 -5.10 25.57
C ILE A 9 -1.77 -6.62 25.32
N SER A 10 -2.92 -7.18 25.01
CA SER A 10 -3.05 -8.62 24.75
C SER A 10 -2.50 -9.01 23.39
N LYS A 11 -2.00 -10.24 23.28
CA LYS A 11 -1.60 -10.86 22.00
C LYS A 11 -2.76 -11.00 21.00
N HIS A 12 -4.00 -10.95 21.47
CA HIS A 12 -5.21 -11.09 20.66
C HIS A 12 -5.80 -9.74 20.21
N CYS A 13 -5.11 -8.61 20.45
CA CYS A 13 -5.61 -7.27 20.14
C CYS A 13 -6.08 -7.15 18.68
N GLU A 14 -5.26 -7.61 17.73
CA GLU A 14 -5.56 -7.53 16.29
C GLU A 14 -6.78 -8.38 15.88
N GLU A 15 -6.87 -9.61 16.42
CA GLU A 15 -7.99 -10.51 16.15
C GLU A 15 -9.31 -9.96 16.72
N ILE A 16 -9.25 -9.36 17.91
CA ILE A 16 -10.38 -8.70 18.57
C ILE A 16 -10.80 -7.43 17.81
N ASN A 17 -9.83 -6.63 17.34
CA ASN A 17 -10.11 -5.47 16.50
C ASN A 17 -10.84 -5.90 15.22
N ARG A 18 -10.34 -6.93 14.52
CA ARG A 18 -10.96 -7.44 13.30
C ARG A 18 -12.39 -7.94 13.53
N ALA A 19 -12.62 -8.69 14.61
CA ALA A 19 -13.96 -9.17 14.97
C ALA A 19 -14.92 -8.00 15.28
N LEU A 20 -14.46 -6.97 16.00
CA LEU A 20 -15.24 -5.76 16.28
C LEU A 20 -15.57 -4.96 15.02
N LEU A 21 -14.69 -4.96 14.02
CA LEU A 21 -14.91 -4.32 12.72
C LEU A 21 -15.86 -5.10 11.81
N ALA A 22 -15.84 -6.42 11.90
CA ALA A 22 -16.79 -7.31 11.21
C ALA A 22 -18.21 -7.23 11.79
N GLY A 23 -18.42 -6.46 12.87
CA GLY A 23 -19.72 -6.29 13.51
C GLY A 23 -20.09 -7.43 14.46
N GLU A 24 -19.14 -8.29 14.86
CA GLU A 24 -19.41 -9.32 15.85
C GLU A 24 -19.83 -8.71 17.19
N SER A 25 -20.74 -9.38 17.89
CA SER A 25 -21.24 -8.89 19.18
C SER A 25 -20.12 -8.90 20.24
N ASN A 26 -20.05 -7.84 21.05
CA ASN A 26 -19.08 -7.73 22.15
C ASN A 26 -19.10 -8.96 23.08
N ARG A 27 -20.25 -9.61 23.25
CA ARG A 27 -20.43 -10.79 24.11
C ARG A 27 -19.84 -12.05 23.48
N SER A 28 -19.99 -12.21 22.16
CA SER A 28 -19.34 -13.29 21.40
C SER A 28 -17.82 -13.18 21.51
N ILE A 29 -17.29 -11.99 21.23
CA ILE A 29 -15.85 -11.70 21.28
C ILE A 29 -15.29 -11.90 22.70
N ALA A 30 -15.98 -11.37 23.71
CA ALA A 30 -15.63 -11.56 25.12
C ALA A 30 -15.51 -13.05 25.49
N SER A 31 -16.51 -13.85 25.10
CA SER A 31 -16.54 -15.29 25.40
C SER A 31 -15.44 -16.06 24.64
N LYS A 32 -15.18 -15.68 23.39
CA LYS A 32 -14.18 -16.33 22.52
C LYS A 32 -12.74 -16.11 23.00
N TYR A 33 -12.44 -14.93 23.52
CA TYR A 33 -11.07 -14.55 23.92
C TYR A 33 -10.88 -14.44 25.44
N GLY A 34 -11.88 -14.82 26.24
CA GLY A 34 -11.80 -14.84 27.71
C GLY A 34 -11.77 -13.46 28.38
N PHE A 35 -12.30 -12.42 27.73
CA PHE A 35 -12.36 -11.07 28.27
C PHE A 35 -13.75 -10.75 28.84
N ASP A 36 -13.81 -9.77 29.74
CA ASP A 36 -15.09 -9.23 30.20
C ASP A 36 -15.78 -8.41 29.08
N HIS A 37 -17.10 -8.54 28.96
CA HIS A 37 -17.88 -7.81 27.96
C HIS A 37 -17.67 -6.29 28.06
N ASN A 38 -17.58 -5.73 29.28
CA ASN A 38 -17.35 -4.30 29.48
C ASN A 38 -15.90 -3.92 29.17
N ALA A 39 -14.95 -4.86 29.21
CA ALA A 39 -13.60 -4.63 28.69
C ALA A 39 -13.61 -4.48 27.17
N VAL A 40 -14.32 -5.36 26.45
CA VAL A 40 -14.48 -5.28 24.99
C VAL A 40 -15.22 -3.99 24.59
N GLN A 41 -16.27 -3.63 25.31
CA GLN A 41 -17.01 -2.38 25.07
C GLN A 41 -16.15 -1.12 25.26
N ARG A 42 -15.30 -1.09 26.29
CA ARG A 42 -14.35 0.02 26.50
C ARG A 42 -13.29 0.05 25.40
N HIS A 43 -12.78 -1.11 25.00
CA HIS A 43 -11.80 -1.24 23.93
C HIS A 43 -12.33 -0.76 22.57
N ARG A 44 -13.63 -0.94 22.30
CA ARG A 44 -14.27 -0.41 21.07
C ARG A 44 -14.09 1.11 20.90
N LYS A 45 -13.93 1.87 21.98
CA LYS A 45 -13.64 3.31 21.92
C LYS A 45 -12.23 3.63 21.43
N HIS A 46 -11.32 2.65 21.42
CA HIS A 46 -9.94 2.79 20.93
C HIS A 46 -9.80 2.41 19.45
N ILE A 47 -10.79 1.67 18.92
CA ILE A 47 -10.81 1.22 17.52
C ILE A 47 -10.76 2.36 16.50
N PRO A 48 -11.39 3.53 16.67
CA PRO A 48 -11.28 4.62 15.69
C PRO A 48 -9.82 5.03 15.39
N ALA A 49 -8.94 5.00 16.39
CA ALA A 49 -7.51 5.29 16.21
C ALA A 49 -6.78 4.14 15.51
N VAL A 50 -7.14 2.89 15.81
CA VAL A 50 -6.57 1.70 15.16
C VAL A 50 -7.04 1.57 13.71
N LEU A 51 -8.30 1.92 13.43
CA LEU A 51 -8.89 1.98 12.09
C LEU A 51 -8.24 3.04 11.22
N ALA A 52 -7.95 4.22 11.77
CA ALA A 52 -7.19 5.25 11.06
C ALA A 52 -5.82 4.69 10.63
N LYS A 53 -5.11 4.06 11.57
CA LYS A 53 -3.81 3.44 11.29
C LYS A 53 -3.87 2.25 10.33
N ALA A 54 -4.88 1.40 10.44
CA ALA A 54 -5.08 0.24 9.56
C ALA A 54 -5.49 0.68 8.15
N LYS A 55 -6.35 1.69 8.02
CA LYS A 55 -6.69 2.31 6.74
C LYS A 55 -5.44 2.96 6.12
N GLU A 56 -4.65 3.68 6.90
CA GLU A 56 -3.39 4.27 6.45
C GLU A 56 -2.40 3.22 5.94
N VAL A 57 -2.22 2.10 6.66
CA VAL A 57 -1.37 0.98 6.24
C VAL A 57 -1.92 0.32 4.97
N MET A 58 -3.23 0.07 4.89
CA MET A 58 -3.84 -0.52 3.68
C MET A 58 -3.71 0.39 2.45
N GLU A 59 -3.89 1.70 2.60
CA GLU A 59 -3.70 2.66 1.49
C GLU A 59 -2.23 2.74 1.05
N ILE A 60 -1.27 2.60 1.98
CA ILE A 60 0.16 2.52 1.65
C ILE A 60 0.45 1.22 0.90
N THR A 61 0.03 0.07 1.42
CA THR A 61 0.24 -1.24 0.78
C THR A 61 -0.41 -1.32 -0.60
N LYS A 62 -1.62 -0.78 -0.77
CA LYS A 62 -2.32 -0.76 -2.07
C LYS A 62 -1.60 0.13 -3.09
N SER A 63 -1.00 1.22 -2.64
CA SER A 63 -0.24 2.10 -3.53
C SER A 63 1.14 1.53 -3.87
N ASP A 64 1.80 0.84 -2.95
CA ASP A 64 3.03 0.10 -3.22
C ASP A 64 2.79 -1.02 -4.25
N ASP A 65 1.67 -1.74 -4.11
CA ASP A 65 1.20 -2.76 -5.07
C ASP A 65 0.94 -2.16 -6.47
N LEU A 66 0.31 -0.98 -6.54
CA LEU A 66 0.11 -0.29 -7.83
C LEU A 66 1.44 0.14 -8.48
N LEU A 67 2.41 0.58 -7.69
CA LEU A 67 3.74 0.92 -8.19
C LEU A 67 4.48 -0.31 -8.73
N GLU A 68 4.39 -1.45 -8.05
CA GLU A 68 4.98 -2.72 -8.49
C GLU A 68 4.35 -3.18 -9.81
N GLN A 69 3.02 -3.22 -9.89
CA GLN A 69 2.30 -3.57 -11.12
C GLN A 69 2.68 -2.68 -12.32
N THR A 70 2.89 -1.39 -12.07
CA THR A 70 3.26 -0.45 -13.16
C THR A 70 4.71 -0.64 -13.61
N ARG A 71 5.62 -1.03 -12.71
CA ARG A 71 7.00 -1.42 -13.06
C ARG A 71 7.05 -2.71 -13.87
N ASP A 72 6.27 -3.70 -13.49
CA ASP A 72 6.18 -4.96 -14.23
C ASP A 72 5.68 -4.72 -15.66
N LEU A 73 4.68 -3.85 -15.82
CA LEU A 73 4.19 -3.47 -17.13
C LEU A 73 5.25 -2.74 -17.98
N LEU A 74 6.06 -1.88 -17.35
CA LEU A 74 7.20 -1.22 -18.02
C LEU A 74 8.21 -2.25 -18.52
N ASN A 75 8.59 -3.22 -17.68
CA ASN A 75 9.54 -4.28 -18.04
C ASN A 75 9.03 -5.13 -19.21
N GLN A 76 7.75 -5.51 -19.19
CA GLN A 76 7.12 -6.25 -20.28
C GLN A 76 7.11 -5.45 -21.58
N ALA A 77 6.71 -4.17 -21.53
CA ALA A 77 6.69 -3.30 -22.71
C ALA A 77 8.09 -3.12 -23.31
N GLN A 78 9.13 -3.02 -22.47
CA GLN A 78 10.52 -2.98 -22.92
C GLN A 78 10.94 -4.31 -23.58
N SER A 79 10.61 -5.46 -23.00
CA SER A 79 10.93 -6.78 -23.60
C SER A 79 10.33 -6.90 -25.00
N ILE A 80 9.04 -6.61 -25.14
CA ILE A 80 8.32 -6.68 -26.42
C ILE A 80 8.94 -5.72 -27.44
N THR A 81 9.31 -4.51 -27.00
CA THR A 81 9.95 -3.51 -27.85
C THR A 81 11.34 -3.98 -28.34
N ASP A 82 12.13 -4.59 -27.45
CA ASP A 82 13.45 -5.12 -27.76
C ASP A 82 13.36 -6.32 -28.71
N GLU A 83 12.40 -7.21 -28.50
CA GLU A 83 12.11 -8.34 -29.39
C GLU A 83 11.69 -7.88 -30.78
N ALA A 84 10.76 -6.91 -30.87
CA ALA A 84 10.33 -6.33 -32.14
C ALA A 84 11.50 -5.66 -32.88
N ARG A 85 12.38 -4.97 -32.16
CA ARG A 85 13.60 -4.37 -32.74
C ARG A 85 14.54 -5.45 -33.30
N LYS A 86 14.77 -6.54 -32.56
CA LYS A 86 15.60 -7.68 -33.02
C LYS A 86 14.99 -8.39 -34.23
N ALA A 87 13.67 -8.48 -34.30
CA ALA A 87 12.94 -9.06 -35.42
C ALA A 87 12.86 -8.15 -36.66
N GLY A 88 13.30 -6.89 -36.56
CA GLY A 88 13.18 -5.91 -37.64
C GLY A 88 11.78 -5.33 -37.82
N ASP A 89 10.83 -5.65 -36.93
CA ASP A 89 9.51 -5.03 -36.89
C ASP A 89 9.58 -3.66 -36.20
N LEU A 90 10.12 -2.69 -36.94
CA LEU A 90 10.29 -1.33 -36.46
C LEU A 90 8.95 -0.64 -36.17
N ARG A 91 7.85 -1.06 -36.80
CA ARG A 91 6.52 -0.47 -36.54
C ARG A 91 6.04 -0.84 -35.14
N THR A 92 6.16 -2.12 -34.79
CA THR A 92 5.82 -2.60 -33.43
C THR A 92 6.79 -2.02 -32.40
N ALA A 93 8.08 -1.91 -32.73
CA ALA A 93 9.06 -1.30 -31.82
C ALA A 93 8.75 0.18 -31.52
N VAL A 94 8.43 0.99 -32.53
CA VAL A 94 8.06 2.42 -32.33
C VAL A 94 6.74 2.53 -31.55
N SER A 95 5.77 1.66 -31.81
CA SER A 95 4.54 1.60 -31.03
C SER A 95 4.81 1.26 -29.56
N GLY A 96 5.68 0.28 -29.30
CA GLY A 96 6.13 -0.11 -27.97
C GLY A 96 6.82 1.03 -27.21
N ILE A 97 7.69 1.80 -27.87
CA ILE A 97 8.27 3.02 -27.29
C ILE A 97 7.18 4.03 -26.88
N GLY A 98 6.13 4.18 -27.69
CA GLY A 98 4.96 5.00 -27.33
C GLY A 98 4.25 4.50 -26.08
N GLN A 99 4.09 3.19 -25.92
CA GLN A 99 3.49 2.60 -24.71
C GLN A 99 4.39 2.79 -23.49
N ILE A 100 5.71 2.62 -23.63
CA ILE A 100 6.69 2.89 -22.57
C ILE A 100 6.57 4.32 -22.06
N LYS A 101 6.47 5.30 -22.97
CA LYS A 101 6.22 6.70 -22.60
C LYS A 101 4.95 6.86 -21.76
N ASN A 102 3.84 6.24 -22.18
CA ASN A 102 2.56 6.33 -21.45
C ASN A 102 2.66 5.70 -20.05
N ILE A 103 3.38 4.58 -19.90
CA ILE A 103 3.61 3.92 -18.62
C ILE A 103 4.47 4.79 -17.70
N LEU A 104 5.51 5.43 -18.24
CA LEU A 104 6.35 6.37 -17.48
C LEU A 104 5.55 7.59 -17.01
N GLU A 105 4.67 8.15 -17.85
CA GLU A 105 3.76 9.23 -17.44
C GLU A 105 2.84 8.80 -16.29
N LEU A 106 2.34 7.55 -16.32
CA LEU A 106 1.53 6.99 -15.26
C LEU A 106 2.33 6.83 -13.96
N LEU A 107 3.55 6.28 -14.03
CA LEU A 107 4.46 6.16 -12.88
C LEU A 107 4.75 7.51 -12.24
N MET A 108 4.99 8.55 -13.04
CA MET A 108 5.21 9.91 -12.53
C MET A 108 3.99 10.46 -11.80
N LYS A 109 2.78 10.23 -12.33
CA LYS A 109 1.53 10.65 -11.67
C LYS A 109 1.33 9.91 -10.34
N VAL A 110 1.47 8.59 -10.32
CA VAL A 110 1.33 7.78 -9.10
C VAL A 110 2.36 8.21 -8.05
N ASN A 111 3.63 8.39 -8.43
CA ASN A 111 4.67 8.87 -7.51
C ASN A 111 4.38 10.28 -6.98
N LEU A 112 3.85 11.19 -7.80
CA LEU A 112 3.50 12.53 -7.35
C LEU A 112 2.35 12.50 -6.34
N GLU A 113 1.31 11.70 -6.59
CA GLU A 113 0.22 11.52 -5.62
C GLU A 113 0.72 10.88 -4.32
N MET A 114 1.63 9.90 -4.42
CA MET A 114 2.27 9.29 -3.25
C MET A 114 3.08 10.29 -2.42
N ALA A 115 3.87 11.15 -3.09
CA ALA A 115 4.61 12.22 -2.42
C ALA A 115 3.67 13.22 -1.73
N ARG A 116 2.58 13.64 -2.39
CA ARG A 116 1.56 14.51 -1.79
C ARG A 116 0.91 13.87 -0.57
N MET A 117 0.60 12.58 -0.65
CA MET A 117 0.05 11.81 0.48
C MET A 117 1.04 11.72 1.64
N ALA A 118 2.35 11.63 1.38
CA ALA A 118 3.38 11.60 2.41
C ALA A 118 3.61 12.98 3.06
N GLU A 119 3.65 14.05 2.26
CA GLU A 119 3.80 15.43 2.74
C GLU A 119 2.63 15.87 3.62
N ALA A 120 1.39 15.56 3.22
CA ALA A 120 0.19 15.82 4.03
C ALA A 120 0.20 15.09 5.38
N LYS A 121 1.01 14.03 5.52
CA LYS A 121 1.13 13.20 6.72
C LYS A 121 2.33 13.57 7.62
N GLY A 122 3.14 14.55 7.24
CA GLY A 122 4.30 15.00 8.04
C GLY A 122 5.40 13.95 8.21
N THR A 123 5.38 12.87 7.43
CA THR A 123 6.43 11.86 7.40
C THR A 123 7.59 12.39 6.56
N GLY A 124 8.63 12.89 7.23
CA GLY A 124 9.79 13.59 6.64
C GLY A 124 10.73 12.74 5.77
N GLU A 125 10.24 11.70 5.11
CA GLU A 125 11.03 10.91 4.16
C GLU A 125 10.32 10.88 2.80
N SER A 126 10.19 12.06 2.18
CA SER A 126 9.77 12.18 0.79
C SER A 126 10.98 12.02 -0.13
N ARG A 127 11.19 10.82 -0.67
CA ARG A 127 12.07 10.67 -1.85
C ARG A 127 11.33 11.29 -3.03
N GLY A 128 11.87 12.38 -3.56
CA GLY A 128 11.24 13.15 -4.62
C GLY A 128 10.97 12.31 -5.88
N PRO A 129 9.99 12.71 -6.71
CA PRO A 129 9.49 11.91 -7.85
C PRO A 129 10.57 11.55 -8.88
N ILE A 130 11.65 12.33 -8.98
CA ILE A 130 12.76 12.09 -9.91
C ILE A 130 13.62 10.89 -9.49
N GLN A 131 13.90 10.76 -8.19
CA GLN A 131 14.80 9.73 -7.67
C GLN A 131 14.22 8.31 -7.83
N PHE A 132 12.89 8.20 -7.77
CA PHE A 132 12.16 6.95 -8.00
C PHE A 132 12.15 6.52 -9.47
N VAL A 133 11.99 7.46 -10.40
CA VAL A 133 12.02 7.17 -11.85
C VAL A 133 13.42 6.71 -12.25
N GLN A 134 14.47 7.33 -11.70
CA GLN A 134 15.85 6.88 -11.90
C GLN A 134 16.00 5.41 -11.47
N MET A 135 15.64 5.04 -10.25
CA MET A 135 15.75 3.64 -9.80
C MET A 135 14.96 2.64 -10.65
N ALA A 136 13.76 2.99 -11.13
CA ALA A 136 12.96 2.11 -11.99
C ALA A 136 13.59 1.91 -13.38
N VAL A 137 14.40 2.85 -13.85
CA VAL A 137 15.10 2.75 -15.15
C VAL A 137 16.49 2.10 -14.99
N GLN A 138 17.15 2.29 -13.84
CA GLN A 138 18.52 1.80 -13.58
C GLN A 138 18.62 0.30 -13.21
N GLN A 139 17.55 -0.39 -12.83
CA GLN A 139 17.61 -1.82 -12.41
C GLN A 139 17.80 -2.83 -13.56
N ARG A 140 18.18 -2.38 -14.76
CA ARG A 140 18.43 -3.24 -15.94
C ARG A 140 19.89 -3.65 -16.13
N ASP A 141 20.81 -3.08 -15.34
CA ASP A 141 22.27 -3.24 -15.55
C ASP A 141 22.93 -4.33 -14.68
N ASP A 142 22.18 -5.08 -13.87
CA ASP A 142 22.63 -6.25 -13.09
C ASP A 142 21.98 -7.55 -13.62
#